data_AF-A0A9P4A9R4-F1
#
_entry.id   AF-A0A9P4A9R4-F1
#
_cell.length_a   1.000
_cell.length_b   1.000
_cell.length_c   1.000
_cell.angle_alpha   90.00
_cell.angle_beta   90.00
_cell.angle_gamma   90.00
#
_symmetry.space_group_name_H-M   'P 1'
#
loop_
_entity.id
_entity.type
_entity.pdbx_description
1 polymer ?
#
loop_
_entity_poly.entity_id
_entity_poly.type
_entity_poly.pdbx_seq_one_letter_code
_entity_poly.pdbx_strand_id
1 'polypeptide(L)'
;MKKFLLMLGAVALFTACSDDGGSGSGNINYEEGYKYLTNLNVSDAKMIYQKSSATRATGDDSYYKLDLSGNEVKLSIKGEDGQDHNIGISKVVKLSDKIILVNPVEQDIVDLFYKPGPDDDYISVSNQSIRYLSIVDVQTEKLYRWPKDVHIDLYYGSLKTILDNQGNIYIASSSNSNYPEYRQIYKLNVSDFTMQKMLPDEVICNNFTVTDNGFVVYWSSQEQQQNCRVKCPGGRIYPISDTYTFIFNGNLYSIRNNAIIQHKTIGNNDLEEKIICTISDEQFTGYGEFAVPNHVRKTLLLNEYYEFDGEKCTKLDKQINIGDIRTNKAWYNRSNTTFSKIAMKDYQESQFQILDYEIQSLSANSESSNITFTGFRYSDGANVVGTITESDEVVIDNVAENGNKIINLISLN
;
A
#
# COMPACT_ATOMS: atom_id res chain seq x y z
N MET A 1 40.46 13.66 -2.06
CA MET A 1 40.52 12.45 -1.20
C MET A 1 39.44 12.58 -0.13
N LYS A 2 38.30 11.92 -0.36
CA LYS A 2 37.16 11.83 0.58
C LYS A 2 37.47 10.73 1.59
N LYS A 3 37.47 11.04 2.88
CA LYS A 3 37.48 10.02 3.95
C LYS A 3 36.06 9.51 4.11
N PHE A 4 35.86 8.24 3.73
CA PHE A 4 34.73 7.43 4.15
C PHE A 4 34.83 7.23 5.67
N LEU A 5 33.83 7.71 6.43
CA LEU A 5 33.51 7.14 7.73
C LEU A 5 32.34 6.18 7.50
N LEU A 6 32.62 4.87 7.59
CA LEU A 6 31.61 3.86 7.89
C LEU A 6 31.08 4.16 9.30
N MET A 7 29.79 4.45 9.43
CA MET A 7 29.09 4.27 10.70
C MET A 7 28.49 2.86 10.71
N LEU A 8 29.22 1.92 11.32
CA LEU A 8 28.60 1.02 12.28
C LEU A 8 28.32 1.86 13.55
N GLY A 9 27.09 1.85 14.05
CA GLY A 9 26.70 2.52 15.29
C GLY A 9 25.30 3.12 15.18
N ALA A 10 24.38 2.99 16.13
CA ALA A 10 24.49 2.48 17.47
C ALA A 10 23.13 1.93 17.94
N VAL A 11 23.19 0.74 18.51
CA VAL A 11 22.28 0.30 19.56
C VAL A 11 22.39 1.31 20.71
N ALA A 12 21.28 1.97 21.05
CA ALA A 12 20.82 2.28 22.41
C ALA A 12 19.88 3.50 22.40
N LEU A 13 18.59 3.25 22.61
CA LEU A 13 17.81 4.02 23.59
C LEU A 13 17.04 2.99 24.42
N PHE A 14 17.63 2.66 25.58
CA PHE A 14 16.92 1.98 26.65
C PHE A 14 15.96 2.97 27.31
N THR A 15 14.67 2.65 27.29
CA THR A 15 13.79 2.91 28.41
C THR A 15 13.15 1.57 28.78
N ALA A 16 13.53 1.08 29.96
CA ALA A 16 12.92 -0.06 30.61
C ALA A 16 11.63 0.37 31.36
N CYS A 17 10.70 -0.58 31.44
CA CYS A 17 9.48 -0.64 32.26
C CYS A 17 8.29 0.20 31.74
N SER A 18 7.07 -0.35 31.62
CA SER A 18 6.39 -1.27 32.53
C SER A 18 5.81 -2.54 31.88
N ASP A 19 5.83 -3.63 32.67
CA ASP A 19 4.99 -4.82 32.51
C ASP A 19 3.53 -4.43 32.28
N ASP A 20 2.92 -4.98 31.24
CA ASP A 20 1.47 -5.10 31.16
C ASP A 20 1.10 -6.52 30.69
N GLY A 21 0.91 -7.39 31.68
CA GLY A 21 -0.23 -8.31 31.76
C GLY A 21 -0.37 -9.40 30.71
N GLY A 22 0.47 -10.43 30.78
CA GLY A 22 0.16 -11.76 30.23
C GLY A 22 0.51 -12.82 31.27
N SER A 23 -0.48 -13.57 31.74
CA SER A 23 -0.29 -14.67 32.69
C SER A 23 0.49 -15.82 32.02
N GLY A 24 1.80 -15.85 32.27
CA GLY A 24 2.72 -16.92 31.91
C GLY A 24 4.10 -16.60 32.49
N SER A 25 4.56 -17.42 33.42
CA SER A 25 5.78 -17.27 34.21
C SER A 25 7.05 -17.44 33.36
N GLY A 26 7.76 -16.33 33.13
CA GLY A 26 9.08 -16.31 32.50
C GLY A 26 9.40 -14.93 31.92
N ASN A 27 10.49 -14.28 32.36
CA ASN A 27 10.95 -13.02 31.76
C ASN A 27 11.57 -13.30 30.38
N ILE A 28 10.75 -13.40 29.33
CA ILE A 28 11.26 -13.54 27.96
C ILE A 28 11.91 -12.23 27.53
N ASN A 29 13.19 -12.30 27.17
CA ASN A 29 13.84 -11.21 26.46
C ASN A 29 13.51 -11.30 24.97
N TYR A 30 12.39 -10.70 24.55
CA TYR A 30 11.97 -10.70 23.15
C TYR A 30 12.97 -10.04 22.18
N GLU A 31 13.95 -9.26 22.67
CA GLU A 31 15.02 -8.72 21.83
C GLU A 31 15.87 -9.81 21.18
N GLU A 32 16.01 -10.98 21.83
CA GLU A 32 16.77 -12.11 21.30
C GLU A 32 16.19 -12.65 19.98
N GLY A 33 14.87 -12.53 19.77
CA GLY A 33 14.23 -13.03 18.56
C GLY A 33 14.68 -12.30 17.28
N TYR A 34 15.09 -11.04 17.38
CA TYR A 34 15.47 -10.25 16.21
C TYR A 34 16.76 -10.72 15.51
N LYS A 35 17.62 -11.51 16.19
CA LYS A 35 18.82 -12.09 15.55
C LYS A 35 18.46 -13.12 14.46
N TYR A 36 17.22 -13.59 14.44
CA TYR A 36 16.72 -14.53 13.43
C TYR A 36 16.00 -13.84 12.27
N LEU A 37 15.93 -12.50 12.25
CA LEU A 37 15.15 -11.71 11.31
C LEU A 37 16.03 -10.68 10.57
N THR A 38 16.91 -11.15 9.68
CA THR A 38 17.85 -10.26 8.97
C THR A 38 17.54 -10.08 7.49
N ASN A 39 17.21 -11.17 6.78
CA ASN A 39 16.99 -11.12 5.34
C ASN A 39 15.76 -11.91 4.88
N LEU A 40 15.08 -11.42 3.84
CA LEU A 40 13.98 -12.07 3.15
C LEU A 40 14.30 -12.16 1.65
N ASN A 41 14.24 -13.35 1.06
CA ASN A 41 14.56 -13.61 -0.34
C ASN A 41 13.54 -13.00 -1.34
N VAL A 42 13.52 -11.68 -1.53
CA VAL A 42 12.47 -10.97 -2.29
C VAL A 42 12.96 -10.06 -3.43
N SER A 43 14.28 -9.91 -3.61
CA SER A 43 14.85 -8.88 -4.51
C SER A 43 14.51 -8.97 -5.99
N ASP A 44 14.23 -10.16 -6.48
CA ASP A 44 13.86 -10.48 -7.87
C ASP A 44 12.38 -10.87 -8.00
N ALA A 45 11.55 -10.57 -7.00
CA ALA A 45 10.13 -10.91 -7.05
C ALA A 45 9.40 -10.06 -8.09
N LYS A 46 8.79 -10.71 -9.08
CA LYS A 46 7.79 -10.11 -9.98
C LYS A 46 6.50 -9.82 -9.19
N MET A 47 6.10 -10.79 -8.39
CA MET A 47 4.88 -10.80 -7.58
C MET A 47 5.04 -11.76 -6.40
N ILE A 48 4.25 -11.53 -5.35
CA ILE A 48 4.13 -12.39 -4.17
C ILE A 48 2.69 -12.87 -4.08
N TYR A 49 2.49 -14.11 -3.65
CA TYR A 49 1.17 -14.64 -3.33
C TYR A 49 1.27 -15.67 -2.21
N GLN A 50 0.13 -15.96 -1.60
CA GLN A 50 0.01 -17.01 -0.61
C GLN A 50 -0.71 -18.21 -1.23
N LYS A 51 -0.19 -19.41 -0.97
CA LYS A 51 -0.89 -20.65 -1.30
C LYS A 51 -1.60 -21.16 -0.06
N SER A 52 -2.89 -21.47 -0.22
CA SER A 52 -3.68 -22.14 0.81
C SER A 52 -4.04 -23.56 0.38
N SER A 53 -3.85 -24.51 1.29
CA SER A 53 -4.17 -25.92 1.07
C SER A 53 -5.69 -26.14 1.04
N ALA A 54 -6.19 -26.91 0.06
CA ALA A 54 -7.59 -27.32 0.03
C ALA A 54 -7.97 -28.29 1.19
N THR A 55 -7.00 -28.93 1.83
CA THR A 55 -7.23 -29.85 2.96
C THR A 55 -6.70 -29.23 4.27
N ARG A 56 -7.61 -29.02 5.23
CA ARG A 56 -7.32 -28.47 6.58
C ARG A 56 -6.36 -29.31 7.43
N ALA A 57 -5.85 -30.43 6.92
CA ALA A 57 -5.16 -31.44 7.71
C ALA A 57 -3.63 -31.29 7.74
N THR A 58 -3.00 -30.60 6.77
CA THR A 58 -1.52 -30.68 6.62
C THR A 58 -0.83 -29.50 5.92
N GLY A 59 -1.46 -28.35 5.67
CA GLY A 59 -0.81 -27.25 4.92
C GLY A 59 -0.86 -25.92 5.64
N ASP A 60 0.28 -25.45 6.14
CA ASP A 60 0.46 -24.06 6.59
C ASP A 60 0.42 -23.13 5.38
N ASP A 61 -0.53 -22.19 5.39
CA ASP A 61 -0.63 -21.18 4.35
C ASP A 61 0.70 -20.44 4.23
N SER A 62 1.40 -20.63 3.11
CA SER A 62 2.78 -20.16 2.92
C SER A 62 2.85 -19.14 1.80
N TYR A 63 3.75 -18.16 1.95
CA TYR A 63 4.02 -17.17 0.92
C TYR A 63 5.09 -17.63 -0.06
N TYR A 64 4.88 -17.30 -1.33
CA TYR A 64 5.77 -17.58 -2.45
C TYR A 64 5.95 -16.30 -3.26
N LYS A 65 7.11 -16.16 -3.90
CA LYS A 65 7.32 -15.23 -4.99
C LYS A 65 7.32 -15.98 -6.32
N LEU A 66 6.87 -15.30 -7.36
CA LEU A 66 7.29 -15.59 -8.72
C LEU A 66 8.45 -14.64 -9.04
N ASP A 67 9.62 -15.18 -9.36
CA ASP A 67 10.77 -14.36 -9.72
C ASP A 67 10.65 -13.77 -11.14
N LEU A 68 11.55 -12.86 -11.49
CA LEU A 68 11.61 -12.25 -12.84
C LEU A 68 11.91 -13.25 -13.96
N SER A 69 12.38 -14.46 -13.64
CA SER A 69 12.62 -15.55 -14.60
C SER A 69 11.43 -16.50 -14.74
N GLY A 70 10.35 -16.28 -13.96
CA GLY A 70 9.16 -17.13 -13.95
C GLY A 70 9.25 -18.34 -13.03
N ASN A 71 10.27 -18.44 -12.17
CA ASN A 71 10.34 -19.51 -11.18
C ASN A 71 9.58 -19.15 -9.92
N GLU A 72 8.87 -20.13 -9.37
CA GLU A 72 8.24 -20.00 -8.06
C GLU A 72 9.23 -20.38 -6.96
N VAL A 73 9.34 -19.52 -5.95
CA VAL A 73 10.22 -19.73 -4.80
C VAL A 73 9.48 -19.41 -3.52
N LYS A 74 9.53 -20.30 -2.52
CA LYS A 74 8.95 -20.04 -1.19
C LYS A 74 9.68 -18.85 -0.53
N LEU A 75 8.93 -17.94 0.08
CA LEU A 75 9.51 -16.87 0.88
C LEU A 75 10.11 -17.45 2.17
N SER A 76 11.30 -16.97 2.52
CA SER A 76 12.17 -17.54 3.54
C SER A 76 12.91 -16.42 4.26
N ILE A 77 12.87 -16.45 5.59
CA ILE A 77 13.56 -15.49 6.47
C ILE A 77 14.86 -16.13 6.96
N LYS A 78 15.95 -15.38 6.85
CA LYS A 78 17.26 -15.77 7.37
C LYS A 78 17.65 -14.97 8.59
N GLY A 79 18.40 -15.59 9.48
CA GLY A 79 19.02 -14.96 10.65
C GLY A 79 20.42 -14.40 10.39
N GLU A 80 21.00 -13.80 11.42
CA GLU A 80 22.37 -13.25 11.43
C GLU A 80 23.44 -14.32 11.13
N ASP A 81 23.13 -15.58 11.44
CA ASP A 81 23.95 -16.75 11.10
C ASP A 81 23.83 -17.18 9.63
N GLY A 82 23.00 -16.49 8.84
CA GLY A 82 22.71 -16.77 7.44
C GLY A 82 21.83 -18.00 7.20
N GLN A 83 21.35 -18.65 8.26
CA GLN A 83 20.53 -19.86 8.16
C GLN A 83 19.05 -19.52 8.01
N ASP A 84 18.33 -20.39 7.31
CA ASP A 84 16.87 -20.41 7.29
C ASP A 84 16.38 -21.28 8.46
N HIS A 85 15.75 -20.63 9.44
CA HIS A 85 15.23 -21.29 10.64
C HIS A 85 13.78 -21.79 10.47
N ASN A 86 13.28 -21.80 9.23
CA ASN A 86 11.89 -22.16 8.87
C ASN A 86 10.83 -21.32 9.57
N ILE A 87 11.13 -20.04 9.83
CA ILE A 87 10.18 -19.10 10.44
C ILE A 87 9.04 -18.84 9.44
N GLY A 88 7.82 -19.15 9.85
CA GLY A 88 6.61 -18.90 9.08
C GLY A 88 6.34 -17.40 8.88
N ILE A 89 5.63 -17.07 7.81
CA ILE A 89 5.17 -15.70 7.52
C ILE A 89 3.65 -15.68 7.59
N SER A 90 3.11 -14.99 8.59
CA SER A 90 1.67 -14.90 8.79
C SER A 90 0.99 -13.88 7.87
N LYS A 91 1.70 -12.81 7.50
CA LYS A 91 1.17 -11.78 6.60
C LYS A 91 2.27 -11.03 5.86
N VAL A 92 2.01 -10.71 4.59
CA VAL A 92 2.78 -9.77 3.78
C VAL A 92 1.87 -8.63 3.33
N VAL A 93 2.32 -7.38 3.45
CA VAL A 93 1.59 -6.20 3.00
C VAL A 93 2.51 -5.30 2.19
N LYS A 94 2.07 -4.89 1.00
CA LYS A 94 2.81 -3.94 0.18
C LYS A 94 2.62 -2.52 0.71
N LEU A 95 3.72 -1.82 1.01
CA LEU A 95 3.69 -0.38 1.27
C LEU A 95 4.02 0.43 0.02
N SER A 96 4.99 -0.05 -0.76
CA SER A 96 5.38 0.41 -2.09
C SER A 96 6.02 -0.73 -2.88
N ASP A 97 6.44 -0.49 -4.12
CA ASP A 97 7.20 -1.47 -4.92
C ASP A 97 8.55 -1.82 -4.30
N LYS A 98 9.10 -0.90 -3.50
CA LYS A 98 10.42 -1.05 -2.87
C LYS A 98 10.34 -1.54 -1.43
N ILE A 99 9.21 -1.32 -0.75
CA ILE A 99 9.07 -1.57 0.68
C ILE A 99 7.81 -2.41 0.95
N ILE A 100 7.99 -3.52 1.66
CA ILE A 100 6.88 -4.35 2.15
C ILE A 100 6.93 -4.48 3.68
N LEU A 101 5.79 -4.78 4.29
CA LEU A 101 5.72 -5.28 5.65
C LEU A 101 5.60 -6.79 5.63
N VAL A 102 6.34 -7.43 6.53
CA VAL A 102 6.26 -8.86 6.79
C VAL A 102 6.01 -9.06 8.27
N ASN A 103 4.99 -9.87 8.60
CA ASN A 103 4.74 -10.30 9.96
C ASN A 103 5.14 -11.78 10.12
N PRO A 104 6.33 -12.07 10.66
CA PRO A 104 6.75 -13.42 11.01
C PRO A 104 5.85 -14.04 12.08
N VAL A 105 5.80 -15.37 12.13
CA VAL A 105 5.11 -16.10 13.22
C VAL A 105 5.92 -15.97 14.50
N GLU A 106 5.34 -15.34 15.54
CA GLU A 106 6.04 -15.11 16.81
C GLU A 106 6.44 -16.41 17.51
N GLN A 107 5.60 -17.45 17.46
CA GLN A 107 5.87 -18.72 18.13
C GLN A 107 7.15 -19.38 17.60
N ASP A 108 7.29 -19.46 16.26
CA ASP A 108 8.48 -20.00 15.60
C ASP A 108 9.76 -19.28 16.04
N ILE A 109 9.69 -17.97 16.28
CA ILE A 109 10.84 -17.18 16.73
C ILE A 109 11.14 -17.45 18.21
N VAL A 110 10.12 -17.47 19.07
CA VAL A 110 10.28 -17.71 20.51
C VAL A 110 10.89 -19.09 20.77
N ASP A 111 10.45 -20.11 20.02
CA ASP A 111 10.94 -21.48 20.15
C ASP A 111 12.45 -21.63 19.81
N LEU A 112 13.03 -20.68 19.07
CA LEU A 112 14.46 -20.68 18.72
C LEU A 112 15.36 -20.21 19.87
N PHE A 113 14.86 -19.49 20.86
CA PHE A 113 15.70 -18.96 21.94
C PHE A 113 15.16 -19.19 23.35
N TYR A 114 13.85 -19.37 23.51
CA TYR A 114 13.25 -19.72 24.78
C TYR A 114 13.14 -21.23 24.92
N LYS A 115 13.74 -21.77 25.98
CA LYS A 115 13.63 -23.20 26.34
C LYS A 115 13.12 -23.27 27.78
N PRO A 116 11.83 -23.58 28.00
CA PRO A 116 11.29 -23.66 29.34
C PRO A 116 12.01 -24.76 30.13
N GLY A 117 12.26 -24.51 31.42
CA GLY A 117 12.68 -25.54 32.36
C GLY A 117 11.58 -26.59 32.58
N PRO A 118 11.89 -27.70 33.28
CA PRO A 118 10.93 -28.80 33.50
C PRO A 118 9.64 -28.39 34.21
N ASP A 119 9.72 -27.32 35.02
CA ASP A 119 8.63 -26.81 35.85
C ASP A 119 8.07 -25.46 35.33
N ASP A 120 8.59 -24.95 34.20
CA ASP A 120 8.13 -23.68 33.62
C ASP A 120 6.90 -23.93 32.73
N ASP A 121 5.94 -23.01 32.78
CA ASP A 121 4.78 -23.06 31.90
C ASP A 121 5.21 -22.87 30.43
N TYR A 122 4.54 -23.58 29.53
CA TYR A 122 4.73 -23.37 28.09
C TYR A 122 4.24 -21.97 27.72
N ILE A 123 5.05 -21.24 26.95
CA ILE A 123 4.68 -19.91 26.51
C ILE A 123 3.88 -20.02 25.23
N SER A 124 2.60 -19.72 25.35
CA SER A 124 1.71 -19.53 24.20
C SER A 124 1.71 -18.05 23.83
N VAL A 125 2.14 -17.73 22.61
CA VAL A 125 1.99 -16.38 22.06
C VAL A 125 0.68 -16.24 21.29
N SER A 126 0.26 -14.99 21.07
CA SER A 126 -0.93 -14.71 20.27
C SER A 126 -0.66 -15.01 18.79
N ASN A 127 -1.54 -15.79 18.15
CA ASN A 127 -1.45 -16.13 16.71
C ASN A 127 -1.44 -14.91 15.77
N GLN A 128 -1.79 -13.73 16.25
CA GLN A 128 -1.87 -12.48 15.48
C GLN A 128 -1.02 -11.37 16.08
N SER A 129 -0.04 -11.74 16.89
CA SER A 129 0.93 -10.80 17.41
C SER A 129 1.70 -10.11 16.27
N ILE A 130 1.92 -8.82 16.45
CA ILE A 130 2.72 -7.99 15.54
C ILE A 130 4.09 -7.65 16.14
N ARG A 131 4.50 -8.34 17.21
CA ARG A 131 5.72 -8.02 17.97
C ARG A 131 6.97 -8.00 17.10
N TYR A 132 7.05 -8.92 16.15
CA TYR A 132 8.17 -9.07 15.21
C TYR A 132 7.87 -8.53 13.81
N LEU A 133 6.82 -7.71 13.67
CA LEU A 133 6.53 -7.00 12.44
C LEU A 133 7.80 -6.28 11.97
N SER A 134 8.08 -6.44 10.69
CA SER A 134 9.32 -5.96 10.09
C SER A 134 9.04 -5.26 8.78
N ILE A 135 9.77 -4.17 8.55
CA ILE A 135 9.84 -3.48 7.26
C ILE A 135 10.91 -4.18 6.43
N VAL A 136 10.62 -4.49 5.19
CA VAL A 136 11.57 -5.13 4.27
C VAL A 136 11.84 -4.20 3.12
N ASP A 137 13.11 -3.90 2.90
CA ASP A 137 13.58 -3.32 1.65
C ASP A 137 13.68 -4.43 0.62
N VAL A 138 12.83 -4.36 -0.40
CA VAL A 138 12.74 -5.36 -1.45
C VAL A 138 14.08 -5.51 -2.17
N GLN A 139 14.75 -4.41 -2.50
CA GLN A 139 15.98 -4.43 -3.27
C GLN A 139 17.15 -5.04 -2.48
N THR A 140 17.28 -4.68 -1.21
CA THR A 140 18.40 -5.13 -0.38
C THR A 140 18.10 -6.40 0.42
N GLU A 141 16.85 -6.86 0.39
CA GLU A 141 16.33 -8.00 1.16
C GLU A 141 16.41 -7.82 2.68
N LYS A 142 16.80 -6.65 3.18
CA LYS A 142 17.03 -6.42 4.61
C LYS A 142 15.72 -6.23 5.36
N LEU A 143 15.60 -6.89 6.51
CA LEU A 143 14.54 -6.63 7.48
C LEU A 143 14.99 -5.55 8.47
N TYR A 144 14.09 -4.62 8.73
CA TYR A 144 14.19 -3.55 9.71
C TYR A 144 13.06 -3.70 10.72
N ARG A 145 13.38 -3.50 12.00
CA ARG A 145 12.41 -3.64 13.08
C ARG A 145 11.32 -2.60 12.95
N TRP A 146 10.06 -3.01 13.12
CA TRP A 146 8.97 -2.05 13.27
C TRP A 146 9.11 -1.30 14.61
N PRO A 147 8.88 0.03 14.65
CA PRO A 147 8.96 0.78 15.90
C PRO A 147 7.93 0.29 16.94
N LYS A 148 8.38 0.01 18.17
CA LYS A 148 7.55 -0.53 19.25
C LYS A 148 6.35 0.36 19.61
N ASP A 149 6.53 1.68 19.54
CA ASP A 149 5.52 2.65 19.94
C ASP A 149 4.50 2.96 18.82
N VAL A 150 4.58 2.25 17.69
CA VAL A 150 3.70 2.42 16.56
C VAL A 150 2.79 1.21 16.45
N HIS A 151 1.53 1.40 16.80
CA HIS A 151 0.52 0.37 16.67
C HIS A 151 -0.15 0.42 15.28
N ILE A 152 -0.32 -0.75 14.67
CA ILE A 152 -1.13 -0.94 13.46
C ILE A 152 -2.00 -2.19 13.60
N ASP A 153 -3.22 -2.15 13.06
CA ASP A 153 -4.06 -3.33 12.89
C ASP A 153 -3.81 -3.94 11.52
N LEU A 154 -3.18 -5.11 11.51
CA LEU A 154 -2.84 -5.83 10.30
C LEU A 154 -3.91 -6.83 9.86
N TYR A 155 -4.78 -7.32 10.73
CA TYR A 155 -5.59 -8.52 10.43
C TYR A 155 -7.06 -8.23 10.17
N TYR A 156 -7.68 -7.39 11.01
CA TYR A 156 -9.11 -7.09 10.93
C TYR A 156 -9.38 -5.65 10.47
N GLY A 157 -8.33 -4.84 10.53
CA GLY A 157 -8.34 -3.43 10.20
C GLY A 157 -8.15 -3.09 8.73
N SER A 158 -7.99 -1.80 8.50
CA SER A 158 -7.51 -1.23 7.24
C SER A 158 -6.12 -0.62 7.45
N LEU A 159 -5.29 -0.73 6.42
CA LEU A 159 -4.01 -0.04 6.31
C LEU A 159 -4.04 0.80 5.04
N LYS A 160 -3.79 2.10 5.17
CA LYS A 160 -3.69 3.02 4.05
C LYS A 160 -2.28 3.53 3.92
N THR A 161 -1.76 3.50 2.70
CA THR A 161 -0.43 4.00 2.36
C THR A 161 -0.50 5.04 1.25
N ILE A 162 0.34 6.07 1.32
CA ILE A 162 0.51 7.11 0.29
C ILE A 162 2.01 7.40 0.16
N LEU A 163 2.51 7.51 -1.07
CA LEU A 163 3.90 7.90 -1.32
C LEU A 163 4.00 9.40 -1.63
N ASP A 164 5.08 10.03 -1.20
CA ASP A 164 5.52 11.32 -1.75
C ASP A 164 6.57 11.14 -2.87
N ASN A 165 6.91 12.22 -3.57
CA ASN A 165 7.91 12.20 -4.65
C ASN A 165 9.35 11.85 -4.21
N GLN A 166 9.64 11.90 -2.92
CA GLN A 166 10.92 11.48 -2.35
C GLN A 166 10.91 9.98 -2.03
N GLY A 167 9.77 9.31 -2.23
CA GLY A 167 9.58 7.89 -1.92
C GLY A 167 9.28 7.61 -0.46
N ASN A 168 9.08 8.65 0.37
CA ASN A 168 8.64 8.42 1.75
C ASN A 168 7.21 7.88 1.76
N ILE A 169 6.92 7.06 2.75
CA ILE A 169 5.66 6.33 2.84
C ILE A 169 4.87 6.87 4.02
N TYR A 170 3.66 7.34 3.77
CA TYR A 170 2.72 7.77 4.80
C TYR A 170 1.76 6.64 5.09
N ILE A 171 1.62 6.27 6.36
CA ILE A 171 0.92 5.06 6.82
C ILE A 171 -0.12 5.46 7.85
N ALA A 172 -1.36 5.00 7.68
CA ALA A 172 -2.39 5.08 8.70
C ALA A 172 -3.12 3.74 8.82
N SER A 173 -3.46 3.37 10.05
CA SER A 173 -4.15 2.11 10.34
C SER A 173 -5.37 2.32 11.20
N SER A 174 -6.41 1.53 10.95
CA SER A 174 -7.65 1.50 11.73
C SER A 174 -8.03 0.07 12.01
N SER A 175 -8.61 -0.22 13.18
CA SER A 175 -9.14 -1.55 13.51
C SER A 175 -10.47 -1.88 12.82
N ASN A 176 -11.07 -0.91 12.12
CA ASN A 176 -12.27 -1.11 11.31
C ASN A 176 -11.91 -1.03 9.82
N SER A 177 -12.20 -2.10 9.09
CA SER A 177 -11.98 -2.17 7.64
C SER A 177 -13.11 -1.55 6.82
N ASN A 178 -14.35 -1.57 7.32
CA ASN A 178 -15.52 -1.07 6.58
C ASN A 178 -15.67 0.45 6.69
N TYR A 179 -15.37 1.00 7.87
CA TYR A 179 -15.43 2.42 8.16
C TYR A 179 -14.15 2.84 8.88
N PRO A 180 -13.05 3.03 8.13
CA PRO A 180 -11.75 3.24 8.73
C PRO A 180 -11.70 4.57 9.46
N GLU A 181 -11.22 4.53 10.70
CA GLU A 181 -10.91 5.68 11.53
C GLU A 181 -9.43 5.63 11.92
N TYR A 182 -8.66 6.57 11.37
CA TYR A 182 -7.23 6.73 11.58
C TYR A 182 -6.98 7.76 12.67
N ARG A 183 -6.34 7.33 13.75
CA ARG A 183 -5.97 8.19 14.91
C ARG A 183 -4.62 8.88 14.75
N GLN A 184 -3.84 8.45 13.76
CA GLN A 184 -2.53 9.02 13.45
C GLN A 184 -2.14 8.67 12.02
N ILE A 185 -1.35 9.55 11.41
CA ILE A 185 -0.65 9.31 10.15
C ILE A 185 0.85 9.32 10.48
N TYR A 186 1.54 8.25 10.14
CA TYR A 186 2.98 8.15 10.31
C TYR A 186 3.69 8.35 8.98
N LYS A 187 4.76 9.13 8.94
CA LYS A 187 5.68 9.19 7.81
C LYS A 187 6.86 8.28 8.09
N LEU A 188 7.05 7.27 7.25
CA LEU A 188 8.25 6.45 7.16
C LEU A 188 9.20 7.07 6.14
N ASN A 189 10.36 7.53 6.60
CA ASN A 189 11.45 7.94 5.73
C ASN A 189 12.18 6.69 5.23
N VAL A 190 12.16 6.45 3.92
CA VAL A 190 12.73 5.23 3.32
C VAL A 190 14.26 5.26 3.22
N SER A 191 14.88 6.43 3.38
CA SER A 191 16.34 6.56 3.31
C SER A 191 17.05 6.10 4.58
N ASP A 192 16.40 6.21 5.73
CA ASP A 192 16.96 5.88 7.05
C ASP A 192 16.01 5.04 7.93
N PHE A 193 14.84 4.66 7.40
CA PHE A 193 13.81 3.86 8.09
C PHE A 193 13.30 4.48 9.39
N THR A 194 13.34 5.81 9.51
CA THR A 194 12.78 6.53 10.66
C THR A 194 11.29 6.80 10.48
N MET A 195 10.55 6.84 11.59
CA MET A 195 9.11 7.08 11.58
C MET A 195 8.73 8.31 12.40
N GLN A 196 7.85 9.14 11.84
CA GLN A 196 7.41 10.39 12.46
C GLN A 196 5.88 10.50 12.49
N LYS A 197 5.32 10.91 13.64
CA LYS A 197 3.91 11.33 13.74
C LYS A 197 3.67 12.59 12.90
N MET A 198 2.68 12.55 12.02
CA MET A 198 2.37 13.67 11.14
C MET A 198 1.29 14.58 11.69
N LEU A 199 0.38 14.07 12.51
CA LEU A 199 -0.71 14.85 13.11
C LEU A 199 -0.50 15.03 14.62
N PRO A 200 -1.05 16.11 15.21
CA PRO A 200 -1.20 16.21 16.66
C PRO A 200 -1.93 15.00 17.25
N ASP A 201 -1.71 14.73 18.53
CA ASP A 201 -2.44 13.67 19.22
C ASP A 201 -3.96 13.95 19.22
N GLU A 202 -4.77 12.89 19.31
CA GLU A 202 -6.25 12.94 19.31
C GLU A 202 -6.92 13.36 17.99
N VAL A 203 -6.16 13.68 16.94
CA VAL A 203 -6.74 13.93 15.61
C VAL A 203 -7.19 12.61 14.98
N ILE A 204 -8.49 12.53 14.68
CA ILE A 204 -9.09 11.38 13.99
C ILE A 204 -9.49 11.83 12.57
N CYS A 205 -9.20 10.99 11.59
CA CYS A 205 -9.62 11.15 10.20
C CYS A 205 -10.03 9.82 9.61
N ASN A 206 -10.86 9.81 8.57
CA ASN A 206 -11.26 8.58 7.89
C ASN A 206 -10.42 8.32 6.65
N ASN A 207 -9.75 9.35 6.13
CA ASN A 207 -8.94 9.24 4.93
C ASN A 207 -7.94 10.40 4.83
N PHE A 208 -6.90 10.22 4.02
CA PHE A 208 -5.86 11.22 3.81
C PHE A 208 -5.16 11.07 2.45
N THR A 209 -4.47 12.12 2.03
CA THR A 209 -3.53 12.12 0.92
C THR A 209 -2.39 13.08 1.19
N VAL A 210 -1.32 13.01 0.40
CA VAL A 210 -0.09 13.78 0.63
C VAL A 210 0.43 14.35 -0.68
N THR A 211 0.84 15.61 -0.67
CA THR A 211 1.47 16.25 -1.82
C THR A 211 2.98 16.05 -1.82
N ASP A 212 3.58 16.13 -3.00
CA ASP A 212 5.04 16.12 -3.21
C ASP A 212 5.77 17.19 -2.38
N ASN A 213 5.10 18.32 -2.16
CA ASN A 213 5.64 19.42 -1.38
C ASN A 213 5.43 19.24 0.13
N GLY A 214 4.88 18.11 0.59
CA GLY A 214 4.79 17.73 2.00
C GLY A 214 3.52 18.19 2.72
N PHE A 215 2.48 18.61 1.99
CA PHE A 215 1.19 18.87 2.61
C PHE A 215 0.49 17.55 2.93
N VAL A 216 0.00 17.41 4.16
CA VAL A 216 -0.84 16.28 4.55
C VAL A 216 -2.30 16.74 4.57
N VAL A 217 -3.10 16.23 3.65
CA VAL A 217 -4.52 16.54 3.50
C VAL A 217 -5.32 15.39 4.11
N TYR A 218 -6.23 15.68 5.04
CA TYR A 218 -7.01 14.65 5.73
C TYR A 218 -8.43 15.13 6.03
N TRP A 219 -9.37 14.20 6.11
CA TRP A 219 -10.80 14.50 6.28
C TRP A 219 -11.53 13.37 7.01
N SER A 220 -12.74 13.65 7.51
CA SER A 220 -13.57 12.67 8.22
C SER A 220 -14.82 12.29 7.39
N SER A 221 -15.28 11.05 7.49
CA SER A 221 -16.51 10.56 6.85
C SER A 221 -16.62 10.91 5.34
N GLN A 222 -17.81 11.28 4.88
CA GLN A 222 -18.12 11.71 3.51
C GLN A 222 -17.58 13.11 3.15
N GLU A 223 -16.72 13.73 3.99
CA GLU A 223 -16.18 15.09 3.80
C GLU A 223 -15.10 15.20 2.70
N GLN A 224 -14.85 14.16 1.89
CA GLN A 224 -13.92 14.27 0.75
C GLN A 224 -14.27 15.46 -0.16
N GLN A 225 -15.55 15.84 -0.14
CA GLN A 225 -16.11 16.93 -0.93
C GLN A 225 -16.26 18.23 -0.15
N GLN A 226 -16.24 18.27 1.19
CA GLN A 226 -16.44 19.51 1.94
C GLN A 226 -15.79 19.38 3.33
N ASN A 227 -14.80 20.23 3.66
CA ASN A 227 -14.11 20.35 4.97
C ASN A 227 -12.85 19.50 5.20
N CYS A 228 -12.00 19.40 4.18
CA CYS A 228 -10.65 18.86 4.39
C CYS A 228 -9.84 19.75 5.35
N ARG A 229 -8.96 19.14 6.14
CA ARG A 229 -7.91 19.84 6.88
C ARG A 229 -6.59 19.57 6.21
N VAL A 230 -5.74 20.59 6.18
CA VAL A 230 -4.44 20.53 5.53
C VAL A 230 -3.37 20.96 6.50
N LYS A 231 -2.48 20.03 6.83
CA LYS A 231 -1.24 20.32 7.53
C LYS A 231 -0.17 20.70 6.51
N CYS A 232 0.30 21.93 6.60
CA CYS A 232 1.41 22.45 5.80
C CYS A 232 2.74 21.79 6.22
N PRO A 233 3.76 21.83 5.35
CA PRO A 233 5.09 21.30 5.67
C PRO A 233 5.69 21.91 6.94
N GLY A 234 5.50 23.21 7.16
CA GLY A 234 5.90 23.93 8.38
C GLY A 234 5.06 23.62 9.63
N GLY A 235 4.09 22.71 9.55
CA GLY A 235 3.31 22.21 10.68
C GLY A 235 1.98 22.92 10.96
N ARG A 236 1.76 24.13 10.41
CA ARG A 236 0.48 24.85 10.54
C ARG A 236 -0.65 24.06 9.86
N ILE A 237 -1.83 24.08 10.47
CA ILE A 237 -3.01 23.36 9.98
C ILE A 237 -4.08 24.38 9.58
N TYR A 238 -4.60 24.26 8.36
CA TYR A 238 -5.67 25.11 7.83
C TYR A 238 -6.90 24.26 7.44
N PRO A 239 -8.12 24.74 7.69
CA PRO A 239 -9.32 24.16 7.10
C PRO A 239 -9.49 24.63 5.65
N ILE A 240 -9.92 23.72 4.77
CA ILE A 240 -10.34 23.99 3.39
C ILE A 240 -11.78 23.49 3.24
N SER A 241 -12.73 24.43 3.24
CA SER A 241 -14.18 24.16 3.11
C SER A 241 -14.68 24.25 1.66
N ASP A 242 -13.80 23.94 0.71
CA ASP A 242 -14.10 23.96 -0.72
C ASP A 242 -14.85 22.69 -1.17
N THR A 243 -15.48 22.74 -2.35
CA THR A 243 -16.35 21.69 -2.93
C THR A 243 -15.63 20.40 -3.28
N TYR A 244 -14.31 20.45 -3.49
CA TYR A 244 -13.49 19.26 -3.66
C TYR A 244 -12.02 19.62 -3.48
N THR A 245 -11.22 18.76 -2.85
CA THR A 245 -9.77 18.92 -2.73
C THR A 245 -9.05 17.79 -3.45
N PHE A 246 -8.03 18.10 -4.23
CA PHE A 246 -7.30 17.11 -5.02
C PHE A 246 -5.82 17.46 -5.17
N ILE A 247 -5.04 16.47 -5.57
CA ILE A 247 -3.61 16.60 -5.83
C ILE A 247 -3.37 16.37 -7.31
N PHE A 248 -2.59 17.25 -7.92
CA PHE A 248 -2.17 17.12 -9.31
C PHE A 248 -0.73 17.59 -9.49
N ASN A 249 0.11 16.79 -10.16
CA ASN A 249 1.54 17.05 -10.33
C ASN A 249 2.22 17.51 -9.02
N GLY A 250 1.90 16.83 -7.92
CA GLY A 250 2.50 17.12 -6.61
C GLY A 250 2.01 18.39 -5.92
N ASN A 251 1.05 19.12 -6.49
CA ASN A 251 0.52 20.36 -5.91
C ASN A 251 -0.90 20.17 -5.38
N LEU A 252 -1.24 20.97 -4.37
CA LEU A 252 -2.57 20.97 -3.76
C LEU A 252 -3.50 21.91 -4.53
N TYR A 253 -4.66 21.40 -4.91
CA TYR A 253 -5.72 22.16 -5.54
C TYR A 253 -7.05 21.91 -4.85
N SER A 254 -7.99 22.81 -5.09
CA SER A 254 -9.37 22.69 -4.66
C SER A 254 -10.32 23.32 -5.66
N ILE A 255 -11.60 22.99 -5.57
CA ILE A 255 -12.68 23.58 -6.36
C ILE A 255 -13.57 24.37 -5.42
N ARG A 256 -13.63 25.69 -5.58
CA ARG A 256 -14.55 26.57 -4.85
C ARG A 256 -15.53 27.16 -5.84
N ASN A 257 -16.81 26.81 -5.72
CA ASN A 257 -17.84 27.12 -6.71
C ASN A 257 -17.46 26.56 -8.08
N ASN A 258 -17.03 27.41 -9.01
CA ASN A 258 -16.59 27.05 -10.35
C ASN A 258 -15.11 27.39 -10.61
N ALA A 259 -14.36 27.77 -9.58
CA ALA A 259 -12.94 28.12 -9.70
C ALA A 259 -12.06 26.98 -9.19
N ILE A 260 -11.03 26.63 -9.96
CA ILE A 260 -9.92 25.82 -9.46
C ILE A 260 -8.92 26.75 -8.78
N ILE A 261 -8.61 26.45 -7.53
CA ILE A 261 -7.70 27.21 -6.68
C ILE A 261 -6.50 26.33 -6.36
N GLN A 262 -5.30 26.83 -6.61
CA GLN A 262 -4.06 26.24 -6.14
C GLN A 262 -3.71 26.78 -4.76
N HIS A 263 -3.29 25.88 -3.87
CA HIS A 263 -2.84 26.18 -2.52
C HIS A 263 -1.32 26.01 -2.42
N LYS A 264 -0.62 27.00 -1.88
CA LYS A 264 0.84 26.96 -1.67
C LYS A 264 1.23 27.64 -0.37
N THR A 265 2.41 27.34 0.15
CA THR A 265 2.97 28.06 1.29
C THR A 265 3.71 29.31 0.84
N ILE A 266 3.65 30.38 1.65
CA ILE A 266 4.45 31.60 1.50
C ILE A 266 5.10 31.99 2.82
N GLY A 267 6.26 32.64 2.76
CA GLY A 267 6.96 33.23 3.91
C GLY A 267 7.05 32.28 5.11
N ASN A 268 6.37 32.62 6.20
CA ASN A 268 6.35 31.90 7.48
C ASN A 268 5.49 30.62 7.46
N ASN A 269 5.43 29.92 6.33
CA ASN A 269 4.54 28.77 6.08
C ASN A 269 3.04 29.11 6.16
N ASP A 270 2.67 30.33 5.77
CA ASP A 270 1.27 30.71 5.60
C ASP A 270 0.71 30.15 4.32
N LEU A 271 -0.58 29.78 4.32
CA LEU A 271 -1.27 29.26 3.13
C LEU A 271 -1.71 30.43 2.24
N GLU A 272 -1.30 30.42 0.98
CA GLU A 272 -1.74 31.33 -0.07
C GLU A 272 -2.57 30.59 -1.12
N GLU A 273 -3.65 31.23 -1.54
CA GLU A 273 -4.56 30.75 -2.58
C GLU A 273 -4.34 31.51 -3.89
N LYS A 274 -4.35 30.79 -5.00
CA LYS A 274 -4.31 31.37 -6.34
C LYS A 274 -5.38 30.72 -7.22
N ILE A 275 -6.28 31.52 -7.79
CA ILE A 275 -7.22 31.04 -8.81
C ILE A 275 -6.43 30.71 -10.09
N ILE A 276 -6.64 29.51 -10.61
CA ILE A 276 -5.96 28.97 -11.79
C ILE A 276 -6.85 29.04 -13.03
N CYS A 277 -8.05 28.45 -12.94
CA CYS A 277 -9.03 28.45 -14.02
C CYS A 277 -10.44 28.62 -13.44
N THR A 278 -11.39 28.95 -14.31
CA THR A 278 -12.82 28.92 -14.02
C THR A 278 -13.51 27.98 -15.00
N ILE A 279 -14.47 27.20 -14.51
CA ILE A 279 -15.23 26.23 -15.27
C ILE A 279 -16.62 26.82 -15.55
N SER A 280 -17.12 26.66 -16.76
CA SER A 280 -18.28 27.43 -17.25
C SER A 280 -19.66 26.87 -16.83
N ASP A 281 -19.77 25.60 -16.43
CA ASP A 281 -21.06 24.96 -16.12
C ASP A 281 -21.44 25.06 -14.63
N GLU A 282 -22.76 25.23 -14.38
CA GLU A 282 -23.34 25.57 -13.07
C GLU A 282 -23.48 24.40 -12.08
N GLN A 283 -23.15 23.15 -12.45
CA GLN A 283 -23.40 22.01 -11.55
C GLN A 283 -22.23 21.03 -11.50
N PHE A 284 -21.25 21.37 -10.66
CA PHE A 284 -20.42 20.38 -9.98
C PHE A 284 -21.24 19.76 -8.85
N THR A 285 -22.13 18.81 -9.17
CA THR A 285 -22.84 18.06 -8.13
C THR A 285 -21.88 17.06 -7.53
N GLY A 286 -21.41 17.35 -6.33
CA GLY A 286 -20.49 16.60 -5.45
C GLY A 286 -20.76 15.10 -5.25
N TYR A 287 -21.08 14.27 -6.23
CA TYR A 287 -21.32 12.83 -6.04
C TYR A 287 -20.55 12.02 -7.09
N GLY A 288 -19.44 11.38 -6.70
CA GLY A 288 -18.62 10.52 -7.56
C GLY A 288 -17.10 10.73 -7.44
N GLU A 289 -16.32 9.99 -8.23
CA GLU A 289 -14.87 10.19 -8.35
C GLU A 289 -14.58 11.44 -9.21
N PHE A 290 -14.34 12.55 -8.53
CA PHE A 290 -14.22 13.86 -9.18
C PHE A 290 -12.97 14.08 -10.01
N ALA A 291 -11.87 13.42 -9.64
CA ALA A 291 -10.55 13.74 -10.15
C ALA A 291 -9.78 12.45 -10.41
N VAL A 292 -9.54 12.14 -11.68
CA VAL A 292 -8.87 10.89 -12.07
C VAL A 292 -7.67 11.21 -12.97
N PRO A 293 -6.46 10.75 -12.63
CA PRO A 293 -5.27 11.00 -13.44
C PRO A 293 -5.37 10.38 -14.83
N ASN A 294 -4.97 11.16 -15.84
CA ASN A 294 -4.61 10.67 -17.16
C ASN A 294 -3.09 10.69 -17.30
N HIS A 295 -2.47 9.52 -17.12
CA HIS A 295 -1.02 9.38 -17.10
C HIS A 295 -0.36 9.60 -18.46
N VAL A 296 -1.08 9.34 -19.56
CA VAL A 296 -0.57 9.49 -20.93
C VAL A 296 -0.53 10.97 -21.34
N ARG A 297 -1.61 11.70 -21.08
CA ARG A 297 -1.75 13.12 -21.43
C ARG A 297 -1.15 14.04 -20.36
N LYS A 298 -0.81 13.50 -19.18
CA LYS A 298 -0.31 14.24 -18.01
C LYS A 298 -1.30 15.32 -17.57
N THR A 299 -2.56 14.93 -17.51
CA THR A 299 -3.71 15.77 -17.17
C THR A 299 -4.55 15.08 -16.09
N LEU A 300 -5.51 15.81 -15.55
CA LEU A 300 -6.50 15.30 -14.61
C LEU A 300 -7.88 15.41 -15.24
N LEU A 301 -8.58 14.29 -15.36
CA LEU A 301 -9.97 14.26 -15.78
C LEU A 301 -10.83 14.68 -14.58
N LEU A 302 -11.60 15.74 -14.76
CA LEU A 302 -12.44 16.37 -13.75
C LEU A 302 -13.92 16.17 -14.10
N ASN A 303 -14.65 15.50 -13.21
CA ASN A 303 -16.08 15.23 -13.35
C ASN A 303 -16.43 14.64 -14.73
N GLU A 304 -15.56 13.81 -15.32
CA GLU A 304 -15.74 13.14 -16.62
C GLU A 304 -15.90 14.03 -17.88
N TYR A 305 -16.02 15.35 -17.72
CA TYR A 305 -16.30 16.31 -18.78
C TYR A 305 -15.17 17.30 -19.03
N TYR A 306 -14.21 17.41 -18.10
CA TYR A 306 -13.18 18.44 -18.16
C TYR A 306 -11.80 17.83 -18.01
N GLU A 307 -10.83 18.39 -18.71
CA GLU A 307 -9.42 18.02 -18.59
C GLU A 307 -8.63 19.21 -18.05
N PHE A 308 -7.97 19.00 -16.92
CA PHE A 308 -7.10 19.98 -16.26
C PHE A 308 -5.63 19.64 -16.49
N ASP A 309 -4.86 20.58 -17.03
CA ASP A 309 -3.43 20.41 -17.31
C ASP A 309 -2.50 21.02 -16.24
N GLY A 310 -3.07 21.60 -15.18
CA GLY A 310 -2.35 22.33 -14.14
C GLY A 310 -2.51 23.85 -14.22
N GLU A 311 -2.93 24.37 -15.38
CA GLU A 311 -3.12 25.79 -15.64
C GLU A 311 -4.50 26.11 -16.25
N LYS A 312 -5.01 25.24 -17.12
CA LYS A 312 -6.24 25.43 -17.88
C LYS A 312 -7.15 24.23 -17.74
N CYS A 313 -8.44 24.51 -17.89
CA CYS A 313 -9.52 23.55 -17.81
C CYS A 313 -10.23 23.51 -19.15
N THR A 314 -10.14 22.39 -19.84
CA THR A 314 -10.67 22.21 -21.20
C THR A 314 -11.89 21.32 -21.15
N LYS A 315 -13.03 21.78 -21.69
CA LYS A 315 -14.24 20.96 -21.82
C LYS A 315 -14.02 19.93 -22.92
N LEU A 316 -14.38 18.68 -22.64
CA LEU A 316 -14.33 17.57 -23.58
C LEU A 316 -15.61 17.53 -24.42
N ASP A 317 -15.49 17.02 -25.65
CA ASP A 317 -16.63 16.91 -26.59
C ASP A 317 -17.65 15.84 -26.18
N LYS A 318 -17.24 14.89 -25.33
CA LYS A 318 -18.08 13.83 -24.78
C LYS A 318 -17.70 13.54 -23.32
N GLN A 319 -18.66 12.97 -22.59
CA GLN A 319 -18.41 12.37 -21.27
C GLN A 319 -17.48 11.17 -21.43
N ILE A 320 -16.52 11.03 -20.51
CA ILE A 320 -15.61 9.87 -20.46
C ILE A 320 -16.04 8.94 -19.32
N ASN A 321 -16.40 7.70 -19.64
CA ASN A 321 -16.82 6.72 -18.64
C ASN A 321 -15.59 6.05 -17.99
N ILE A 322 -15.20 6.53 -16.82
CA ILE A 322 -13.99 6.07 -16.14
C ILE A 322 -14.25 4.70 -15.52
N GLY A 323 -13.33 3.76 -15.75
CA GLY A 323 -13.39 2.44 -15.14
C GLY A 323 -12.69 2.33 -13.78
N ASP A 324 -13.16 1.37 -12.98
CA ASP A 324 -12.64 1.08 -11.64
C ASP A 324 -11.22 0.48 -11.68
N ILE A 325 -10.87 -0.22 -12.75
CA ILE A 325 -9.55 -0.84 -12.92
C ILE A 325 -8.66 0.13 -13.69
N ARG A 326 -7.54 0.52 -13.09
CA ARG A 326 -6.68 1.61 -13.60
C ARG A 326 -5.25 1.14 -13.83
N THR A 327 -4.74 1.47 -15.01
CA THR A 327 -3.34 1.31 -15.40
C THR A 327 -2.74 2.66 -15.77
N ASN A 328 -1.45 2.69 -16.11
CA ASN A 328 -0.81 3.91 -16.63
C ASN A 328 -1.19 4.25 -18.10
N LYS A 329 -2.00 3.42 -18.78
CA LYS A 329 -2.40 3.61 -20.20
C LYS A 329 -3.90 3.72 -20.44
N ALA A 330 -4.71 3.08 -19.62
CA ALA A 330 -6.13 2.93 -19.84
C ALA A 330 -6.91 2.70 -18.55
N TRP A 331 -8.21 3.01 -18.62
CA TRP A 331 -9.19 2.65 -17.61
C TRP A 331 -10.04 1.49 -18.12
N TYR A 332 -10.35 0.54 -17.23
CA TYR A 332 -11.11 -0.66 -17.57
C TYR A 332 -12.29 -0.86 -16.63
N ASN A 333 -13.39 -1.35 -17.19
CA ASN A 333 -14.54 -1.87 -16.47
C ASN A 333 -14.70 -3.35 -16.79
N ARG A 334 -14.93 -4.17 -15.78
CA ARG A 334 -15.15 -5.61 -15.95
C ARG A 334 -16.61 -5.96 -15.68
N SER A 335 -17.21 -6.67 -16.63
CA SER A 335 -18.49 -7.36 -16.44
C SER A 335 -18.31 -8.83 -16.78
N ASN A 336 -18.21 -9.66 -15.73
CA ASN A 336 -17.90 -11.08 -15.82
C ASN A 336 -16.60 -11.33 -16.64
N THR A 337 -16.72 -11.92 -17.84
CA THR A 337 -15.60 -12.22 -18.75
C THR A 337 -15.28 -11.09 -19.73
N THR A 338 -16.13 -10.06 -19.81
CA THR A 338 -15.97 -8.94 -20.75
C THR A 338 -15.30 -7.75 -20.06
N PHE A 339 -14.30 -7.19 -20.72
CA PHE A 339 -13.63 -5.97 -20.31
C PHE A 339 -13.96 -4.86 -21.30
N SER A 340 -14.47 -3.74 -20.80
CA SER A 340 -14.54 -2.47 -21.52
C SER A 340 -13.31 -1.65 -21.18
N LYS A 341 -12.70 -1.01 -22.18
CA LYS A 341 -11.43 -0.29 -22.07
C LYS A 341 -11.55 1.09 -22.70
N ILE A 342 -11.07 2.11 -21.99
CA ILE A 342 -10.89 3.46 -22.52
C ILE A 342 -9.40 3.79 -22.54
N ALA A 343 -8.84 3.98 -23.73
CA ALA A 343 -7.45 4.40 -23.89
C ALA A 343 -7.27 5.87 -23.44
N MET A 344 -6.30 6.15 -22.57
CA MET A 344 -6.06 7.51 -22.06
C MET A 344 -5.53 8.47 -23.12
N LYS A 345 -4.94 7.96 -24.20
CA LYS A 345 -4.32 8.77 -25.27
C LYS A 345 -5.34 9.63 -26.02
N ASP A 346 -6.46 9.03 -26.40
CA ASP A 346 -7.44 9.58 -27.33
C ASP A 346 -8.89 9.28 -26.92
N TYR A 347 -9.09 8.66 -25.76
CA TYR A 347 -10.40 8.27 -25.22
C TYR A 347 -11.20 7.36 -26.15
N GLN A 348 -10.50 6.56 -26.97
CA GLN A 348 -11.11 5.51 -27.76
C GLN A 348 -11.59 4.38 -26.84
N GLU A 349 -12.81 3.94 -27.08
CA GLU A 349 -13.47 2.86 -26.37
C GLU A 349 -13.31 1.55 -27.15
N SER A 350 -13.00 0.48 -26.44
CA SER A 350 -12.85 -0.87 -27.01
C SER A 350 -13.31 -1.91 -26.00
N GLN A 351 -13.50 -3.15 -26.47
CA GLN A 351 -13.90 -4.27 -25.63
C GLN A 351 -13.15 -5.53 -26.04
N PHE A 352 -12.87 -6.38 -25.06
CA PHE A 352 -12.31 -7.72 -25.26
C PHE A 352 -12.88 -8.70 -24.22
N GLN A 353 -12.66 -9.99 -24.45
CA GLN A 353 -13.16 -11.05 -23.58
C GLN A 353 -12.04 -12.01 -23.18
N ILE A 354 -12.13 -12.53 -21.97
CA ILE A 354 -11.30 -13.63 -21.47
C ILE A 354 -12.20 -14.84 -21.26
N LEU A 355 -12.09 -15.84 -22.13
CA LEU A 355 -13.01 -16.98 -22.17
C LEU A 355 -12.41 -18.27 -21.60
N ASP A 356 -11.08 -18.39 -21.58
CA ASP A 356 -10.39 -19.61 -21.14
C ASP A 356 -10.21 -19.67 -19.61
N TYR A 357 -10.52 -18.57 -18.91
CA TYR A 357 -10.25 -18.41 -17.49
C TYR A 357 -11.42 -17.78 -16.72
N GLU A 358 -11.68 -18.30 -15.53
CA GLU A 358 -12.49 -17.63 -14.51
C GLU A 358 -11.60 -16.70 -13.67
N ILE A 359 -11.76 -15.40 -13.85
CA ILE A 359 -10.96 -14.39 -13.13
C ILE A 359 -11.51 -14.21 -11.71
N GLN A 360 -10.74 -14.66 -10.72
CA GLN A 360 -11.11 -14.56 -9.30
C GLN A 360 -10.75 -13.22 -8.68
N SER A 361 -9.52 -12.75 -8.92
CA SER A 361 -9.02 -11.49 -8.37
C SER A 361 -8.18 -10.75 -9.40
N LEU A 362 -8.16 -9.43 -9.31
CA LEU A 362 -7.42 -8.54 -10.20
C LEU A 362 -6.57 -7.60 -9.34
N SER A 363 -5.39 -7.28 -9.83
CA SER A 363 -4.50 -6.27 -9.28
C SER A 363 -3.93 -5.44 -10.41
N ALA A 364 -4.19 -4.13 -10.36
CA ALA A 364 -3.69 -3.13 -11.30
C ALA A 364 -3.14 -1.95 -10.50
N ASN A 365 -2.15 -1.26 -11.05
CA ASN A 365 -1.56 -0.07 -10.44
C ASN A 365 -1.29 0.99 -11.51
N SER A 366 -1.19 2.25 -11.10
CA SER A 366 -0.95 3.40 -11.97
C SER A 366 0.49 3.52 -12.48
N GLU A 367 1.38 2.60 -12.12
CA GLU A 367 2.78 2.56 -12.56
C GLU A 367 2.98 1.55 -13.70
N SER A 368 2.11 0.55 -13.79
CA SER A 368 2.12 -0.52 -14.78
C SER A 368 1.06 -0.31 -15.87
N SER A 369 1.37 -0.77 -17.09
CA SER A 369 0.42 -0.83 -18.22
C SER A 369 -0.47 -2.07 -18.19
N ASN A 370 -0.12 -3.05 -17.35
CA ASN A 370 -0.72 -4.38 -17.35
C ASN A 370 -1.60 -4.59 -16.11
N ILE A 371 -2.49 -5.58 -16.20
CA ILE A 371 -3.33 -6.01 -15.09
C ILE A 371 -2.93 -7.44 -14.73
N THR A 372 -2.59 -7.68 -13.47
CA THR A 372 -2.33 -9.05 -12.98
C THR A 372 -3.60 -9.65 -12.41
N PHE A 373 -3.75 -10.98 -12.50
CA PHE A 373 -4.92 -11.67 -12.01
C PHE A 373 -4.60 -13.05 -11.43
N THR A 374 -5.46 -13.52 -10.54
CA THR A 374 -5.58 -14.95 -10.21
C THR A 374 -6.86 -15.51 -10.80
N GLY A 375 -6.85 -16.78 -11.19
CA GLY A 375 -8.03 -17.41 -11.78
C GLY A 375 -7.97 -18.92 -11.85
N PHE A 376 -9.04 -19.50 -12.37
CA PHE A 376 -9.11 -20.90 -12.77
C PHE A 376 -9.06 -21.03 -14.28
N ARG A 377 -8.26 -21.95 -14.81
CA ARG A 377 -8.30 -22.31 -16.22
C ARG A 377 -9.39 -23.36 -16.45
N TYR A 378 -10.30 -23.13 -17.40
CA TYR A 378 -11.44 -24.03 -17.61
C TYR A 378 -11.06 -25.38 -18.23
N SER A 379 -9.95 -25.44 -18.99
CA SER A 379 -9.57 -26.67 -19.71
C SER A 379 -9.15 -27.81 -18.78
N ASP A 380 -8.57 -27.50 -17.62
CA ASP A 380 -8.03 -28.49 -16.68
C ASP A 380 -8.29 -28.18 -15.20
N GLY A 381 -8.97 -27.07 -14.90
CA GLY A 381 -9.29 -26.65 -13.54
C GLY A 381 -8.09 -26.11 -12.75
N ALA A 382 -6.97 -25.84 -13.41
CA ALA A 382 -5.76 -25.39 -12.74
C ALA A 382 -5.91 -23.96 -12.19
N ASN A 383 -5.35 -23.70 -11.00
CA ASN A 383 -5.21 -22.35 -10.47
C ASN A 383 -4.05 -21.66 -11.18
N VAL A 384 -4.28 -20.44 -11.67
CA VAL A 384 -3.29 -19.69 -12.43
C VAL A 384 -3.06 -18.31 -11.86
N VAL A 385 -1.84 -17.81 -12.08
CA VAL A 385 -1.55 -16.38 -12.04
C VAL A 385 -1.21 -15.94 -13.46
N GLY A 386 -1.81 -14.85 -13.89
CA GLY A 386 -1.59 -14.33 -15.24
C GLY A 386 -1.58 -12.81 -15.30
N THR A 387 -1.22 -12.32 -16.48
CA THR A 387 -1.14 -10.92 -16.82
C THR A 387 -1.99 -10.66 -18.06
N ILE A 388 -2.87 -9.66 -17.98
CA ILE A 388 -3.54 -9.03 -19.12
C ILE A 388 -2.65 -7.85 -19.54
N THR A 389 -2.11 -7.92 -20.75
CA THR A 389 -1.20 -6.91 -21.29
C THR A 389 -1.93 -5.65 -21.77
N GLU A 390 -1.20 -4.57 -22.03
CA GLU A 390 -1.75 -3.36 -22.67
C GLU A 390 -2.45 -3.67 -24.02
N SER A 391 -2.01 -4.69 -24.75
CA SER A 391 -2.60 -5.13 -26.02
C SER A 391 -3.74 -6.14 -25.86
N ASP A 392 -4.26 -6.29 -24.64
CA ASP A 392 -5.39 -7.17 -24.28
C ASP A 392 -5.09 -8.67 -24.43
N GLU A 393 -3.81 -9.04 -24.58
CA GLU A 393 -3.36 -10.43 -24.59
C GLU A 393 -3.24 -10.98 -23.16
N VAL A 394 -3.67 -12.23 -22.96
CA VAL A 394 -3.57 -12.96 -21.69
C VAL A 394 -2.31 -13.84 -21.70
N VAL A 395 -1.40 -13.58 -20.78
CA VAL A 395 -0.17 -14.35 -20.57
C VAL A 395 -0.25 -15.07 -19.23
N ILE A 396 0.01 -16.38 -19.21
CA ILE A 396 0.05 -17.16 -17.97
C ILE A 396 1.47 -17.16 -17.42
N ASP A 397 1.61 -16.62 -16.21
CA ASP A 397 2.87 -16.45 -15.52
C ASP A 397 3.22 -17.68 -14.66
N ASN A 398 2.21 -18.30 -14.04
CA ASN A 398 2.38 -19.50 -13.24
C ASN A 398 1.09 -20.35 -13.21
N VAL A 399 1.27 -21.67 -13.06
CA VAL A 399 0.19 -22.63 -12.80
C VAL A 399 0.49 -23.34 -11.48
N ALA A 400 -0.34 -23.14 -10.45
CA ALA A 400 -0.15 -23.80 -9.18
C ALA A 400 -0.48 -25.30 -9.27
N GLU A 401 0.28 -26.11 -8.53
CA GLU A 401 0.03 -27.55 -8.41
C GLU A 401 -1.40 -27.85 -7.92
N ASN A 402 -2.00 -28.89 -8.49
CA ASN A 402 -3.41 -29.26 -8.30
C ASN A 402 -3.82 -29.26 -6.81
N GLY A 403 -4.80 -28.43 -6.47
CA GLY A 403 -5.43 -28.37 -5.14
C GLY A 403 -5.10 -27.14 -4.30
N ASN A 404 -4.02 -26.40 -4.59
CA ASN A 404 -3.71 -25.18 -3.85
C ASN A 404 -4.46 -23.97 -4.41
N LYS A 405 -5.18 -23.23 -3.55
CA LYS A 405 -5.79 -21.95 -3.92
C LYS A 405 -4.74 -20.83 -3.79
N ILE A 406 -4.68 -19.95 -4.79
CA ILE A 406 -3.83 -18.76 -4.75
C ILE A 406 -4.64 -17.60 -4.16
N ILE A 407 -4.15 -17.02 -3.06
CA ILE A 407 -4.77 -15.90 -2.35
C ILE A 407 -3.73 -14.80 -2.08
N ASN A 408 -4.20 -13.60 -1.71
CA ASN A 408 -3.34 -12.48 -1.30
C ASN A 408 -2.25 -12.12 -2.34
N LEU A 409 -2.64 -11.99 -3.62
CA LEU A 409 -1.74 -11.60 -4.70
C LEU A 409 -1.26 -10.15 -4.52
N ILE A 410 0.06 -9.96 -4.61
CA ILE A 410 0.76 -8.68 -4.48
C ILE A 410 1.69 -8.52 -5.69
N SER A 411 1.38 -7.60 -6.62
CA SER A 411 2.33 -7.23 -7.68
C SER A 411 3.42 -6.32 -7.09
N LEU A 412 4.69 -6.55 -7.46
CA LEU A 412 5.82 -5.69 -7.08
C LEU A 412 6.41 -4.91 -8.26
N ASN A 413 5.72 -4.92 -9.42
CA ASN A 413 6.08 -4.15 -10.61
C ASN A 413 4.84 -3.60 -11.32
#